data_AF-A0AAP3BDT8-F1
#
_entry.id   AF-A0AAP3BDT8-F1
#
_cell.length_a   1.000
_cell.length_b   1.000
_cell.length_c   1.000
_cell.angle_alpha   90.00
_cell.angle_beta   90.00
_cell.angle_gamma   90.00
#
_symmetry.space_group_name_H-M   'P 1'
#
loop_
_entity.id
_entity.type
_entity.pdbx_description
1 polymer ?
#
loop_
_entity_poly.entity_id
_entity_poly.type
_entity_poly.pdbx_seq_one_letter_code
_entity_poly.pdbx_strand_id
1 'polypeptide(L)'
;MDNVVENIIAIRKRDISKANEAFADFMSLTEKCLNDKVKLDHSLYKDCGGSKMEPIAVEVLREVSPQTPFRKEEIKLVAGAKFPDIQAEKYYGVEVKTTASNTWKSVGSSIVESTRIEDVSMIYMLFGKLGGDFAEFRCKPYQECLNNISLTHQPRYQIDMELNEKCRENIFQKMKIDYNDFRVLGEKEKIKKVRQYFRSEAKEGYEMPWWIGDEDSETSVPVTIRFLNNVSDEEKHDILVRMFILFPEILSNKSQSKYKRAVLWLCSRRALICSNIRDFFTSGGKVSKIGNCQFKSPVPQILSRLYDLKDDIVYLLNNPDESLVDDIGELWTIECNPVYYKTNWVAMMQNMCNKTPGLENIKIEDLLEEW
;
A
#
# COMPACT_ATOMS: atom_id res chain seq x y z
N MET A 1 41.84 -18.97 -30.92
CA MET A 1 40.70 -18.18 -31.40
C MET A 1 39.88 -17.87 -30.17
N ASP A 2 40.11 -16.70 -29.58
CA ASP A 2 39.29 -16.23 -28.48
C ASP A 2 37.87 -16.07 -29.03
N ASN A 3 36.94 -16.89 -28.53
CA ASN A 3 35.53 -16.68 -28.78
C ASN A 3 35.19 -15.31 -28.20
N VAL A 4 35.18 -14.28 -29.06
CA VAL A 4 34.66 -12.97 -28.69
C VAL A 4 33.17 -13.20 -28.43
N VAL A 5 32.84 -13.41 -27.15
CA VAL A 5 31.46 -13.50 -26.69
C VAL A 5 30.80 -12.21 -27.15
N GLU A 6 29.83 -12.38 -28.05
CA GLU A 6 29.20 -11.25 -28.69
C GLU A 6 28.42 -10.43 -27.66
N ASN A 7 28.64 -9.12 -27.62
CA ASN A 7 28.01 -8.26 -26.63
C ASN A 7 26.51 -8.05 -26.90
N ILE A 8 25.75 -7.74 -25.84
CA ILE A 8 24.29 -7.59 -25.94
C ILE A 8 23.84 -6.51 -26.93
N ILE A 9 24.63 -5.46 -27.13
CA ILE A 9 24.34 -4.39 -28.10
C ILE A 9 24.33 -4.93 -29.54
N ALA A 10 25.29 -5.79 -29.88
CA ALA A 10 25.38 -6.43 -31.20
C ALA A 10 24.29 -7.47 -31.41
N ILE A 11 23.92 -8.23 -30.37
CA ILE A 11 22.77 -9.14 -30.40
C ILE A 11 21.49 -8.36 -30.68
N ARG A 12 21.21 -7.31 -29.89
CA ARG A 12 20.01 -6.48 -30.02
C ARG A 12 19.86 -5.84 -31.39
N LYS A 13 20.96 -5.38 -32.00
CA LYS A 13 20.93 -4.79 -33.35
C LYS A 13 20.48 -5.77 -34.44
N ARG A 14 20.72 -7.06 -34.25
CA ARG A 14 20.33 -8.12 -35.20
C ARG A 14 18.96 -8.69 -34.87
N ASP A 15 18.69 -8.92 -33.59
CA ASP A 15 17.48 -9.58 -33.12
C ASP A 15 17.13 -9.11 -31.69
N ILE A 16 16.06 -8.34 -31.58
CA ILE A 16 15.57 -7.84 -30.30
C ILE A 16 15.03 -8.98 -29.43
N SER A 17 14.40 -10.00 -30.00
CA SER A 17 13.84 -11.14 -29.25
C SER A 17 14.95 -11.90 -28.55
N LYS A 18 16.01 -12.26 -29.29
CA LYS A 18 17.18 -12.95 -28.71
C LYS A 18 17.88 -12.12 -27.64
N ALA A 19 17.93 -10.80 -27.82
CA ALA A 19 18.51 -9.92 -26.82
C ALA A 19 17.64 -9.81 -25.56
N ASN A 20 16.31 -9.90 -25.71
CA ASN A 20 15.38 -9.97 -24.58
C ASN A 20 15.46 -11.32 -23.86
N GLU A 21 15.63 -12.43 -24.59
CA GLU A 21 15.89 -13.76 -24.02
C GLU A 21 17.20 -13.78 -23.23
N ALA A 22 18.28 -13.21 -23.79
CA ALA A 22 19.56 -13.09 -23.08
C ALA A 22 19.45 -12.25 -21.80
N PHE A 23 18.57 -11.24 -21.78
CA PHE A 23 18.31 -10.47 -20.56
C PHE A 23 17.49 -11.28 -19.54
N ALA A 24 16.51 -12.06 -20.00
CA ALA A 24 15.75 -12.97 -19.14
C ALA A 24 16.67 -14.00 -18.46
N ASP A 25 17.59 -14.60 -19.22
CA ASP A 25 18.60 -15.53 -18.69
C ASP A 25 19.52 -14.84 -17.68
N PHE A 26 19.96 -13.62 -17.96
CA PHE A 26 20.79 -12.84 -17.04
C PHE A 26 20.08 -12.59 -15.70
N MET A 27 18.79 -12.26 -15.72
CA MET A 27 18.00 -12.05 -14.51
C MET A 27 17.69 -13.35 -13.77
N SER A 28 17.48 -14.46 -14.49
CA SER A 28 17.33 -15.80 -13.91
C SER A 28 18.60 -16.26 -13.18
N LEU A 29 19.78 -16.02 -13.77
CA LEU A 29 21.07 -16.28 -13.12
C LEU A 29 21.26 -15.42 -11.87
N THR A 30 20.84 -14.15 -11.92
CA THR A 30 20.90 -13.22 -10.78
C THR A 30 20.01 -13.68 -9.63
N GLU A 31 18.75 -14.05 -9.92
CA GLU A 31 17.82 -14.61 -8.94
C GLU A 31 18.40 -15.87 -8.30
N LYS A 32 18.92 -16.80 -9.12
CA LYS A 32 19.52 -18.05 -8.63
C LYS A 32 20.71 -17.76 -7.72
N CYS A 33 21.61 -16.87 -8.12
CA CYS A 33 22.79 -16.50 -7.33
C CYS A 33 22.41 -15.94 -5.96
N LEU A 34 21.44 -15.01 -5.90
CA LEU A 34 20.95 -14.44 -4.64
C LEU A 34 20.38 -15.52 -3.72
N ASN A 35 19.48 -16.36 -4.25
CA ASN A 35 18.84 -17.41 -3.45
C ASN A 35 19.84 -18.50 -3.02
N ASP A 36 20.81 -18.85 -3.86
CA ASP A 36 21.85 -19.83 -3.49
C ASP A 36 22.79 -19.28 -2.40
N LYS A 37 23.10 -17.97 -2.40
CA LYS A 37 23.82 -17.32 -1.29
C LYS A 37 23.03 -17.35 0.01
N VAL A 38 21.72 -17.08 -0.02
CA VAL A 38 20.88 -17.19 1.17
C VAL A 38 20.80 -18.63 1.68
N LYS A 39 20.72 -19.63 0.81
CA LYS A 39 20.74 -21.05 1.24
C LYS A 39 22.02 -21.44 2.00
N LEU A 40 23.15 -20.80 1.68
CA LEU A 40 24.42 -21.01 2.38
C LEU A 40 24.47 -20.26 3.71
N ASP A 41 23.84 -19.08 3.78
CA ASP A 41 23.72 -18.26 4.99
C ASP A 41 22.34 -17.61 5.08
N HIS A 42 21.45 -18.20 5.88
CA HIS A 42 20.08 -17.72 6.07
C HIS A 42 19.98 -16.33 6.74
N SER A 43 21.08 -15.83 7.33
CA SER A 43 21.13 -14.48 7.91
C SER A 43 21.37 -13.39 6.86
N LEU A 44 21.83 -13.78 5.67
CA LEU A 44 22.20 -12.87 4.61
C LEU A 44 21.00 -12.07 4.10
N TYR A 45 21.22 -10.78 3.86
CA TYR A 45 20.27 -9.82 3.29
C TYR A 45 19.02 -9.45 4.12
N LYS A 46 18.80 -10.06 5.30
CA LYS A 46 17.63 -9.73 6.14
C LYS A 46 17.50 -8.22 6.47
N ASP A 47 18.64 -7.55 6.68
CA ASP A 47 18.68 -6.12 7.03
C ASP A 47 18.90 -5.19 5.82
N CYS A 48 18.83 -5.73 4.60
CA CYS A 48 19.05 -5.01 3.34
C CYS A 48 17.75 -4.38 2.79
N GLY A 49 16.96 -3.76 3.66
CA GLY A 49 15.73 -3.07 3.27
C GLY A 49 15.99 -1.79 2.45
N GLY A 50 15.05 -1.47 1.55
CA GLY A 50 15.07 -0.27 0.73
C GLY A 50 16.33 -0.15 -0.14
N SER A 51 16.92 1.04 -0.16
CA SER A 51 18.09 1.37 -0.99
C SER A 51 19.36 0.60 -0.65
N LYS A 52 19.41 -0.09 0.51
CA LYS A 52 20.55 -0.96 0.85
C LYS A 52 20.68 -2.16 -0.08
N MET A 53 19.59 -2.59 -0.71
CA MET A 53 19.62 -3.72 -1.65
C MET A 53 20.19 -3.35 -3.01
N GLU A 54 20.11 -2.09 -3.42
CA GLU A 54 20.50 -1.68 -4.78
C GLU A 54 22.00 -1.90 -5.06
N PRO A 55 22.95 -1.53 -4.17
CA PRO A 55 24.37 -1.83 -4.37
C PRO A 55 24.64 -3.34 -4.43
N ILE A 56 23.96 -4.13 -3.60
CA ILE A 56 24.10 -5.58 -3.57
C ILE A 56 23.60 -6.20 -4.88
N ALA A 57 22.46 -5.73 -5.39
CA ALA A 57 21.94 -6.16 -6.68
C ALA A 57 22.94 -5.87 -7.81
N VAL A 58 23.58 -4.69 -7.82
CA VAL A 58 24.65 -4.37 -8.77
C VAL A 58 25.83 -5.33 -8.65
N GLU A 59 26.28 -5.62 -7.43
CA GLU A 59 27.39 -6.57 -7.20
C GLU A 59 27.07 -7.97 -7.73
N VAL A 60 25.86 -8.48 -7.46
CA VAL A 60 25.45 -9.81 -7.95
C VAL A 60 25.28 -9.82 -9.47
N LEU A 61 24.66 -8.80 -10.05
CA LEU A 61 24.57 -8.65 -11.51
C LEU A 61 25.97 -8.69 -12.14
N ARG A 62 26.94 -7.98 -11.56
CA ARG A 62 28.34 -7.98 -12.00
C ARG A 62 29.08 -9.30 -11.78
N GLU A 63 28.68 -10.10 -10.79
CA GLU A 63 29.23 -11.42 -10.51
C GLU A 63 28.77 -12.44 -11.55
N VAL A 64 27.50 -12.39 -11.96
CA VAL A 64 26.94 -13.32 -12.94
C VAL A 64 27.13 -12.85 -14.38
N SER A 65 27.41 -11.56 -14.62
CA SER A 65 27.58 -10.98 -15.96
C SER A 65 28.59 -11.71 -16.86
N PRO A 66 29.73 -12.27 -16.38
CA PRO A 66 30.68 -13.01 -17.22
C PRO A 66 30.09 -14.26 -17.89
N GLN A 67 28.96 -14.76 -17.40
CA GLN A 67 28.21 -15.87 -18.00
C GLN A 67 27.21 -15.41 -19.07
N THR A 68 27.18 -14.12 -19.38
CA THR A 68 26.18 -13.48 -20.22
C THR A 68 26.81 -12.51 -21.23
N PRO A 69 26.06 -12.05 -22.24
CA PRO A 69 26.50 -10.99 -23.15
C PRO A 69 26.65 -9.58 -22.53
N PHE A 70 26.42 -9.41 -21.22
CA PHE A 70 26.46 -8.11 -20.54
C PHE A 70 27.83 -7.81 -19.92
N ARG A 71 28.39 -6.64 -20.21
CA ARG A 71 29.68 -6.21 -19.63
C ARG A 71 29.51 -5.69 -18.22
N LYS A 72 30.38 -6.14 -17.32
CA LYS A 72 30.40 -5.79 -15.90
C LYS A 72 30.49 -4.28 -15.68
N GLU A 73 31.26 -3.60 -16.53
CA GLU A 73 31.57 -2.17 -16.47
C GLU A 73 30.37 -1.31 -16.89
N GLU A 74 29.41 -1.89 -17.63
CA GLU A 74 28.21 -1.23 -18.12
C GLU A 74 26.98 -1.48 -17.24
N ILE A 75 27.15 -2.16 -16.10
CA ILE A 75 26.12 -2.32 -15.06
C ILE A 75 26.34 -1.22 -14.03
N LYS A 76 25.45 -0.22 -14.01
CA LYS A 76 25.61 1.01 -13.25
C LYS A 76 24.37 1.28 -12.41
N LEU A 77 24.59 1.57 -11.12
CA LEU A 77 23.57 2.14 -10.25
C LEU A 77 23.25 3.55 -10.74
N VAL A 78 21.97 3.89 -10.82
CA VAL A 78 21.51 5.19 -11.32
C VAL A 78 21.23 6.11 -10.14
N ALA A 79 22.03 7.16 -10.00
CA ALA A 79 21.84 8.16 -8.95
C ALA A 79 20.68 9.12 -9.26
N GLY A 80 20.06 9.67 -8.21
CA GLY A 80 19.14 10.81 -8.30
C GLY A 80 17.66 10.47 -8.54
N ALA A 81 17.15 9.39 -7.94
CA ALA A 81 15.74 8.99 -8.01
C ALA A 81 15.20 8.79 -9.45
N LYS A 82 16.07 8.28 -10.34
CA LYS A 82 15.69 7.89 -11.69
C LYS A 82 15.09 6.49 -11.72
N PHE A 83 14.31 6.22 -12.76
CA PHE A 83 13.71 4.91 -12.98
C PHE A 83 14.27 4.28 -14.26
N PRO A 84 14.77 3.03 -14.22
CA PRO A 84 14.93 2.14 -13.05
C PRO A 84 16.20 2.43 -12.23
N ASP A 85 16.33 1.77 -11.08
CA ASP A 85 17.47 1.92 -10.14
C ASP A 85 18.82 1.53 -10.76
N ILE A 86 18.85 0.53 -11.64
CA ILE A 86 20.07 0.02 -12.28
C ILE A 86 19.89 0.03 -13.79
N GLN A 87 20.90 0.54 -14.51
CA GLN A 87 20.99 0.46 -15.97
C GLN A 87 22.10 -0.52 -16.38
N ALA A 88 21.80 -1.37 -17.37
CA ALA A 88 22.74 -2.31 -17.97
C ALA A 88 22.79 -2.11 -19.49
N GLU A 89 23.99 -1.90 -20.05
CA GLU A 89 24.24 -1.89 -21.51
C GLU A 89 23.24 -1.00 -22.28
N LYS A 90 22.96 0.18 -21.74
CA LYS A 90 22.06 1.22 -22.27
C LYS A 90 20.56 0.88 -22.27
N TYR A 91 20.15 -0.25 -22.84
CA TYR A 91 18.74 -0.53 -23.15
C TYR A 91 17.98 -1.33 -22.09
N TYR A 92 18.67 -1.81 -21.07
CA TYR A 92 18.15 -2.72 -20.06
C TYR A 92 18.25 -2.09 -18.69
N GLY A 93 17.31 -2.42 -17.81
CA GLY A 93 17.39 -1.96 -16.44
C GLY A 93 16.71 -2.88 -15.44
N VAL A 94 17.06 -2.68 -14.18
CA VAL A 94 16.57 -3.47 -13.05
C VAL A 94 16.04 -2.50 -12.01
N GLU A 95 14.74 -2.61 -11.71
CA GLU A 95 14.09 -1.97 -10.59
C GLU A 95 14.24 -2.90 -9.37
N VAL A 96 14.76 -2.37 -8.27
CA VAL A 96 15.01 -3.15 -7.06
C VAL A 96 13.93 -2.81 -6.03
N LYS A 97 13.26 -3.85 -5.51
CA LYS A 97 12.28 -3.69 -4.44
C LYS A 97 12.49 -4.69 -3.35
N THR A 98 12.29 -4.27 -2.11
CA THR A 98 12.29 -5.18 -0.96
C THR A 98 11.09 -4.94 -0.07
N THR A 99 10.74 -5.95 0.72
CA THR A 99 9.71 -5.85 1.77
C THR A 99 10.19 -6.58 3.02
N ALA A 100 9.95 -5.97 4.18
CA ALA A 100 10.25 -6.57 5.48
C ALA A 100 9.20 -7.62 5.90
N SER A 101 8.02 -7.60 5.27
CA SER A 101 6.95 -8.57 5.54
C SER A 101 7.13 -9.83 4.70
N ASN A 102 6.59 -10.96 5.17
CA ASN A 102 6.61 -12.23 4.41
C ASN A 102 5.51 -12.22 3.31
N THR A 103 5.66 -11.34 2.32
CA THR A 103 4.71 -11.15 1.20
C THR A 103 5.43 -10.87 -0.12
N TRP A 104 4.83 -11.28 -1.23
CA TRP A 104 5.27 -10.97 -2.59
C TRP A 104 4.57 -9.76 -3.20
N LYS A 105 3.91 -8.97 -2.35
CA LYS A 105 3.15 -7.77 -2.74
C LYS A 105 3.78 -6.52 -2.16
N SER A 106 3.75 -5.44 -2.92
CA SER A 106 4.18 -4.11 -2.45
C SER A 106 3.59 -3.00 -3.32
N VAL A 107 3.72 -1.76 -2.86
CA VAL A 107 3.45 -0.58 -3.68
C VAL A 107 4.69 -0.28 -4.54
N GLY A 108 4.49 -0.18 -5.84
CA GLY A 108 5.52 0.10 -6.83
C GLY A 108 5.72 1.59 -7.12
N SER A 109 6.33 1.87 -8.27
CA SER A 109 6.55 3.23 -8.76
C SER A 109 5.27 3.87 -9.31
N SER A 110 5.35 5.17 -9.59
CA SER A 110 4.24 5.95 -10.18
C SER A 110 3.96 5.50 -11.61
N ILE A 111 2.67 5.48 -12.00
CA ILE A 111 2.26 5.17 -13.37
C ILE A 111 2.75 6.20 -14.40
N VAL A 112 3.07 7.41 -13.93
CA VAL A 112 3.52 8.50 -14.81
C VAL A 112 4.93 8.23 -15.33
N GLU A 113 5.77 7.57 -14.52
CA GLU A 113 7.16 7.25 -14.85
C GLU A 113 7.99 8.47 -15.31
N SER A 114 7.78 9.66 -14.71
CA SER A 114 8.42 10.92 -15.17
C SER A 114 9.94 10.95 -15.06
N THR A 115 10.53 10.12 -14.20
CA THR A 115 11.99 10.01 -14.01
C THR A 115 12.62 8.87 -14.82
N ARG A 116 11.87 8.30 -15.79
CA ARG A 116 12.33 7.19 -16.62
C ARG A 116 13.52 7.57 -17.49
N ILE A 117 14.52 6.70 -17.54
CA ILE A 117 15.63 6.80 -18.50
C ILE A 117 15.13 6.42 -19.89
N GLU A 118 15.09 7.37 -20.82
CA GLU A 118 14.50 7.21 -22.16
C GLU A 118 15.07 6.02 -22.96
N ASP A 119 16.39 5.80 -22.85
CA ASP A 119 17.07 4.72 -23.57
C ASP A 119 16.70 3.32 -23.04
N VAL A 120 16.19 3.20 -21.80
CA VAL A 120 15.89 1.90 -21.19
C VAL A 120 14.54 1.38 -21.67
N SER A 121 14.62 0.35 -22.52
CA SER A 121 13.47 -0.26 -23.18
C SER A 121 12.91 -1.49 -22.46
N MET A 122 13.73 -2.24 -21.73
CA MET A 122 13.30 -3.46 -21.04
C MET A 122 13.73 -3.39 -19.58
N ILE A 123 12.76 -3.56 -18.67
CA ILE A 123 12.98 -3.48 -17.23
C ILE A 123 12.55 -4.78 -16.59
N TYR A 124 13.39 -5.29 -15.68
CA TYR A 124 13.01 -6.36 -14.76
C TYR A 124 12.84 -5.81 -13.35
N MET A 125 11.89 -6.38 -12.62
CA MET A 125 11.75 -6.20 -11.19
C MET A 125 12.60 -7.26 -10.48
N LEU A 126 13.56 -6.85 -9.67
CA LEU A 126 14.25 -7.69 -8.70
C LEU A 126 13.61 -7.45 -7.33
N PHE A 127 12.83 -8.42 -6.86
CA PHE A 127 12.05 -8.31 -5.64
C PHE A 127 12.63 -9.21 -4.54
N GLY A 128 13.04 -8.62 -3.42
CA GLY A 128 13.50 -9.31 -2.22
C GLY A 128 12.44 -9.32 -1.11
N LYS A 129 11.91 -10.50 -0.79
CA LYS A 129 11.07 -10.72 0.39
C LYS A 129 11.98 -11.05 1.57
N LEU A 130 12.20 -10.07 2.44
CA LEU A 130 13.14 -10.17 3.57
C LEU A 130 12.49 -10.71 4.84
N GLY A 131 11.16 -10.67 4.91
CA GLY A 131 10.39 -11.28 5.99
C GLY A 131 10.24 -12.80 5.83
N GLY A 132 10.15 -13.49 6.96
CA GLY A 132 10.13 -14.95 7.03
C GLY A 132 11.40 -15.51 7.70
N ASP A 133 11.65 -16.80 7.52
CA ASP A 133 12.80 -17.47 8.14
C ASP A 133 14.13 -17.05 7.51
N PHE A 134 14.13 -16.74 6.21
CA PHE A 134 15.27 -16.26 5.43
C PHE A 134 14.78 -15.41 4.24
N ALA A 135 15.67 -14.61 3.67
CA ALA A 135 15.33 -13.77 2.51
C ALA A 135 15.10 -14.61 1.25
N GLU A 136 14.10 -14.26 0.45
CA GLU A 136 13.81 -14.89 -0.83
C GLU A 136 13.78 -13.84 -1.94
N PHE A 137 14.32 -14.18 -3.11
CA PHE A 137 14.39 -13.26 -4.24
C PHE A 137 13.66 -13.80 -5.46
N ARG A 138 13.00 -12.91 -6.20
CA ARG A 138 12.38 -13.22 -7.51
C ARG A 138 12.65 -12.11 -8.51
N CYS A 139 12.88 -12.50 -9.75
CA CYS A 139 13.04 -11.62 -10.89
C CYS A 139 11.92 -11.87 -11.91
N LYS A 140 11.21 -10.82 -12.31
CA LYS A 140 10.19 -10.91 -13.37
C LYS A 140 10.26 -9.68 -14.29
N PRO A 141 9.82 -9.80 -15.56
CA PRO A 141 9.61 -8.62 -16.39
C PRO A 141 8.70 -7.62 -15.66
N TYR A 142 9.10 -6.35 -15.64
CA TYR A 142 8.44 -5.32 -14.83
C TYR A 142 6.93 -5.27 -15.06
N GLN A 143 6.51 -5.29 -16.33
CA GLN A 143 5.10 -5.24 -16.74
C GLN A 143 4.28 -6.47 -16.29
N GLU A 144 4.93 -7.63 -16.12
CA GLU A 144 4.24 -8.88 -15.79
C GLU A 144 3.91 -9.01 -14.31
N CYS A 145 4.60 -8.28 -13.43
CA CYS A 145 4.35 -8.31 -11.99
C CYS A 145 3.46 -7.16 -11.49
N LEU A 146 2.89 -6.32 -12.37
CA LEU A 146 2.01 -5.22 -11.97
C LEU A 146 0.55 -5.69 -11.95
N ASN A 147 0.01 -5.92 -10.76
CA ASN A 147 -1.34 -6.46 -10.57
C ASN A 147 -2.45 -5.41 -10.78
N ASN A 148 -2.28 -4.24 -10.20
CA ASN A 148 -3.31 -3.20 -10.16
C ASN A 148 -2.68 -1.80 -10.02
N ILE A 149 -3.51 -0.76 -9.92
CA ILE A 149 -3.09 0.61 -9.64
C ILE A 149 -3.78 1.11 -8.37
N SER A 150 -3.01 1.63 -7.42
CA SER A 150 -3.52 2.34 -6.25
C SER A 150 -3.99 3.73 -6.65
N LEU A 151 -5.24 4.05 -6.31
CA LEU A 151 -5.97 5.22 -6.77
C LEU A 151 -5.85 6.37 -5.75
N THR A 152 -4.66 6.95 -5.68
CA THR A 152 -4.32 8.08 -4.79
C THR A 152 -4.07 9.36 -5.60
N HIS A 153 -3.68 10.46 -4.91
CA HIS A 153 -3.30 11.73 -5.55
C HIS A 153 -2.11 11.58 -6.54
N GLN A 154 -1.34 10.50 -6.41
CA GLN A 154 -0.30 10.10 -7.35
C GLN A 154 -0.41 8.59 -7.59
N PRO A 155 -1.13 8.15 -8.64
CA PRO A 155 -1.38 6.73 -8.83
C PRO A 155 -0.08 5.93 -8.98
N ARG A 156 0.01 4.82 -8.25
CA ARG A 156 1.16 3.91 -8.23
C ARG A 156 0.74 2.51 -8.58
N TYR A 157 1.62 1.76 -9.23
CA TYR A 157 1.38 0.34 -9.47
C TYR A 157 1.36 -0.45 -8.17
N GLN A 158 0.54 -1.50 -8.11
CA GLN A 158 0.59 -2.53 -7.09
C GLN A 158 1.33 -3.73 -7.67
N ILE A 159 2.41 -4.12 -7.02
CA ILE A 159 3.24 -5.27 -7.41
C ILE A 159 2.66 -6.53 -6.78
N ASP A 160 2.60 -7.60 -7.54
CA ASP A 160 2.39 -8.98 -7.06
C ASP A 160 3.29 -9.91 -7.88
N MET A 161 4.32 -10.48 -7.24
CA MET A 161 5.26 -11.38 -7.91
C MET A 161 4.69 -12.80 -8.14
N GLU A 162 3.39 -13.01 -7.90
CA GLU A 162 2.72 -14.32 -7.99
C GLU A 162 1.56 -14.35 -9.00
N LEU A 163 1.47 -13.36 -9.90
CA LEU A 163 0.37 -13.27 -10.87
C LEU A 163 0.30 -14.47 -11.80
N ASN A 164 1.43 -14.84 -12.42
CA ASN A 164 1.51 -15.94 -13.37
C ASN A 164 1.21 -17.28 -12.68
N GLU A 165 1.75 -17.49 -11.48
CA GLU A 165 1.55 -18.68 -10.65
C GLU A 165 0.08 -18.84 -10.23
N LYS A 166 -0.65 -17.72 -10.09
CA LYS A 166 -2.08 -17.68 -9.75
C LYS A 166 -3.00 -17.58 -10.97
N CYS A 167 -2.45 -17.70 -12.19
CA CYS A 167 -3.19 -17.51 -13.45
C CYS A 167 -4.01 -16.20 -13.49
N ARG A 168 -3.43 -15.11 -12.98
CA ARG A 168 -4.07 -13.78 -12.92
C ARG A 168 -3.53 -12.86 -14.00
N GLU A 169 -4.42 -12.05 -14.55
CA GLU A 169 -4.03 -10.98 -15.46
C GLU A 169 -3.26 -9.87 -14.73
N ASN A 170 -2.25 -9.32 -15.40
CA ASN A 170 -1.63 -8.06 -15.00
C ASN A 170 -2.52 -6.85 -15.38
N ILE A 171 -2.19 -5.66 -14.88
CA ILE A 171 -2.99 -4.46 -15.10
C ILE A 171 -3.11 -4.08 -16.58
N PHE A 172 -2.08 -4.31 -17.39
CA PHE A 172 -2.08 -3.97 -18.81
C PHE A 172 -2.99 -4.89 -19.63
N GLN A 173 -3.04 -6.18 -19.28
CA GLN A 173 -4.00 -7.14 -19.82
C GLN A 173 -5.44 -6.74 -19.47
N LYS A 174 -5.70 -6.40 -18.20
CA LYS A 174 -7.02 -5.92 -17.74
C LYS A 174 -7.46 -4.65 -18.47
N MET A 175 -6.52 -3.71 -18.66
CA MET A 175 -6.73 -2.46 -19.41
C MET A 175 -6.77 -2.64 -20.93
N LYS A 176 -6.42 -3.83 -21.45
CA LYS A 176 -6.31 -4.15 -22.88
C LYS A 176 -5.40 -3.18 -23.64
N ILE A 177 -4.22 -2.88 -23.07
CA ILE A 177 -3.19 -2.02 -23.68
C ILE A 177 -1.81 -2.66 -23.47
N ASP A 178 -0.91 -2.56 -24.45
CA ASP A 178 0.48 -3.01 -24.27
C ASP A 178 1.23 -2.05 -23.35
N TYR A 179 2.17 -2.57 -22.54
CA TYR A 179 2.97 -1.72 -21.65
C TYR A 179 3.85 -0.73 -22.41
N ASN A 180 4.44 -1.13 -23.54
CA ASN A 180 5.31 -0.25 -24.32
C ASN A 180 4.52 0.88 -24.97
N ASP A 181 3.25 0.65 -25.30
CA ASP A 181 2.34 1.68 -25.78
C ASP A 181 1.89 2.59 -24.63
N PHE A 182 1.55 2.01 -23.48
CA PHE A 182 1.09 2.78 -22.32
C PHE A 182 2.18 3.71 -21.77
N ARG A 183 3.42 3.22 -21.63
CA ARG A 183 4.49 3.98 -20.96
C ARG A 183 4.88 5.27 -21.69
N VAL A 184 4.68 5.33 -23.02
CA VAL A 184 5.02 6.50 -23.86
C VAL A 184 3.90 7.52 -23.95
N LEU A 185 2.72 7.22 -23.41
CA LEU A 185 1.62 8.19 -23.35
C LEU A 185 1.99 9.37 -22.44
N GLY A 186 1.47 10.55 -22.78
CA GLY A 186 1.52 11.70 -21.88
C GLY A 186 0.74 11.43 -20.59
N GLU A 187 1.09 12.13 -19.51
CA GLU A 187 0.48 11.95 -18.19
C GLU A 187 -1.06 11.98 -18.21
N LYS A 188 -1.64 12.98 -18.89
CA LYS A 188 -3.10 13.13 -19.03
C LYS A 188 -3.74 11.90 -19.68
N GLU A 189 -3.13 11.38 -20.75
CA GLU A 189 -3.64 10.21 -21.48
C GLU A 189 -3.49 8.92 -20.67
N LYS A 190 -2.37 8.74 -19.93
CA LYS A 190 -2.19 7.63 -18.98
C LYS A 190 -3.32 7.60 -17.96
N ILE A 191 -3.57 8.75 -17.31
CA ILE A 191 -4.63 8.89 -16.30
C ILE A 191 -5.99 8.60 -16.93
N LYS A 192 -6.26 9.13 -18.13
CA LYS A 192 -7.52 8.88 -18.87
C LYS A 192 -7.75 7.39 -19.12
N LYS A 193 -6.74 6.65 -19.59
CA LYS A 193 -6.83 5.20 -19.83
C LYS A 193 -7.10 4.42 -18.55
N VAL A 194 -6.39 4.74 -17.47
CA VAL A 194 -6.61 4.12 -16.16
C VAL A 194 -8.04 4.39 -15.68
N ARG A 195 -8.54 5.63 -15.79
CA ARG A 195 -9.93 5.97 -15.47
C ARG A 195 -10.95 5.21 -16.32
N GLN A 196 -10.71 5.04 -17.62
CA GLN A 196 -11.57 4.26 -18.51
C GLN A 196 -11.65 2.78 -18.11
N TYR A 197 -10.54 2.19 -17.67
CA TYR A 197 -10.52 0.82 -17.18
C TYR A 197 -11.34 0.66 -15.90
N PHE A 198 -11.13 1.51 -14.89
CA PHE A 198 -11.92 1.44 -13.67
C PHE A 198 -13.41 1.78 -13.89
N ARG A 199 -13.74 2.56 -14.93
CA ARG A 199 -15.12 2.77 -15.41
C ARG A 199 -15.78 1.48 -15.88
N SER A 200 -15.07 0.69 -16.70
CA SER A 200 -15.66 -0.52 -17.27
C SER A 200 -15.80 -1.66 -16.26
N GLU A 201 -14.96 -1.66 -15.22
CA GLU A 201 -15.03 -2.66 -14.14
C GLU A 201 -16.05 -2.31 -13.05
N ALA A 202 -16.52 -1.05 -12.99
CA ALA A 202 -17.43 -0.60 -11.95
C ALA A 202 -18.81 -1.29 -12.08
N LYS A 203 -19.31 -1.83 -10.96
CA LYS A 203 -20.62 -2.50 -10.94
C LYS A 203 -21.76 -1.48 -11.01
N GLU A 204 -22.58 -1.58 -12.06
CA GLU A 204 -23.77 -0.76 -12.27
C GLU A 204 -24.65 -0.71 -10.99
N GLY A 205 -24.82 0.48 -10.42
CA GLY A 205 -25.68 0.73 -9.27
C GLY A 205 -25.09 0.50 -7.86
N TYR A 206 -23.86 -0.03 -7.73
CA TYR A 206 -23.22 -0.31 -6.42
C TYR A 206 -21.92 0.46 -6.18
N GLU A 207 -21.27 0.89 -7.25
CA GLU A 207 -20.05 1.67 -7.25
C GLU A 207 -20.32 2.95 -8.02
N MET A 208 -20.27 4.09 -7.32
CA MET A 208 -20.40 5.39 -7.94
C MET A 208 -19.01 5.97 -8.15
N PRO A 209 -18.60 6.16 -9.40
CA PRO A 209 -17.35 6.82 -9.63
C PRO A 209 -17.51 8.33 -9.46
N TRP A 210 -16.72 8.93 -8.58
CA TRP A 210 -16.91 10.31 -8.09
C TRP A 210 -16.39 11.43 -9.03
N TRP A 211 -16.07 11.15 -10.29
CA TRP A 211 -15.57 12.17 -11.23
C TRP A 211 -16.65 13.02 -11.94
N ILE A 212 -17.72 13.44 -11.28
CA ILE A 212 -18.51 14.54 -11.88
C ILE A 212 -17.73 15.85 -11.66
N GLY A 213 -16.76 16.08 -12.53
CA GLY A 213 -15.95 17.29 -12.65
C GLY A 213 -15.11 17.18 -13.92
N ASP A 214 -15.25 18.18 -14.80
CA ASP A 214 -14.82 18.20 -16.20
C ASP A 214 -13.40 17.68 -16.49
N GLU A 215 -13.22 17.24 -17.75
CA GLU A 215 -11.99 16.71 -18.36
C GLU A 215 -10.74 17.60 -18.20
N ASP A 216 -10.87 18.80 -17.64
CA ASP A 216 -9.83 19.82 -17.47
C ASP A 216 -9.43 20.14 -16.01
N SER A 217 -9.97 19.46 -14.99
CA SER A 217 -9.57 19.74 -13.59
C SER A 217 -8.36 18.91 -13.13
N GLU A 218 -7.27 19.61 -12.75
CA GLU A 218 -5.97 19.07 -12.32
C GLU A 218 -5.97 18.38 -10.93
N THR A 219 -7.13 18.15 -10.32
CA THR A 219 -7.23 17.55 -8.99
C THR A 219 -7.47 16.04 -9.06
N SER A 220 -6.45 15.29 -8.66
CA SER A 220 -6.46 13.83 -8.50
C SER A 220 -7.24 13.42 -7.25
N VAL A 221 -8.46 12.90 -7.46
CA VAL A 221 -9.33 12.33 -6.43
C VAL A 221 -9.42 10.80 -6.60
N PRO A 222 -9.66 10.02 -5.53
CA PRO A 222 -9.75 8.56 -5.60
C PRO A 222 -10.81 8.07 -6.59
N VAL A 223 -10.54 6.94 -7.25
CA VAL A 223 -11.25 6.53 -8.46
C VAL A 223 -12.55 5.76 -8.21
N THR A 224 -12.83 5.26 -7.00
CA THR A 224 -14.15 4.65 -6.70
C THR A 224 -14.54 4.91 -5.25
N ILE A 225 -15.76 5.41 -5.03
CA ILE A 225 -16.36 5.49 -3.69
C ILE A 225 -17.17 4.21 -3.46
N ARG A 226 -16.91 3.50 -2.35
CA ARG A 226 -17.62 2.28 -1.95
C ARG A 226 -18.51 2.53 -0.73
N PHE A 227 -19.46 1.64 -0.45
CA PHE A 227 -20.25 1.72 0.78
C PHE A 227 -19.55 0.98 1.92
N LEU A 228 -19.51 1.58 3.12
CA LEU A 228 -19.03 0.92 4.35
C LEU A 228 -19.79 -0.37 4.67
N ASN A 229 -21.04 -0.50 4.19
CA ASN A 229 -21.84 -1.70 4.37
C ASN A 229 -21.29 -2.91 3.58
N ASN A 230 -20.51 -2.66 2.52
CA ASN A 230 -20.07 -3.65 1.55
C ASN A 230 -18.59 -4.03 1.68
N VAL A 231 -17.86 -3.44 2.63
CA VAL A 231 -16.47 -3.82 2.91
C VAL A 231 -16.42 -5.08 3.76
N SER A 232 -15.26 -5.76 3.78
CA SER A 232 -15.07 -6.95 4.63
C SER A 232 -15.21 -6.60 6.11
N ASP A 233 -15.55 -7.58 6.94
CA ASP A 233 -15.71 -7.32 8.37
C ASP A 233 -14.38 -6.92 9.03
N GLU A 234 -13.24 -7.38 8.51
CA GLU A 234 -11.91 -6.95 8.94
C GLU A 234 -11.63 -5.47 8.58
N GLU A 235 -11.94 -5.03 7.35
CA GLU A 235 -11.78 -3.64 6.93
C GLU A 235 -12.73 -2.72 7.71
N LYS A 236 -13.97 -3.18 7.95
CA LYS A 236 -14.96 -2.48 8.77
C LYS A 236 -14.50 -2.33 10.21
N HIS A 237 -13.91 -3.38 10.79
CA HIS A 237 -13.35 -3.38 12.13
C HIS A 237 -12.22 -2.35 12.27
N ASP A 238 -11.23 -2.37 11.36
CA ASP A 238 -10.14 -1.37 11.32
C ASP A 238 -10.69 0.07 11.27
N ILE A 239 -11.68 0.31 10.41
CA ILE A 239 -12.31 1.63 10.26
C ILE A 239 -12.98 2.08 11.56
N LEU A 240 -13.72 1.20 12.25
CA LEU A 240 -14.40 1.54 13.50
C LEU A 240 -13.41 1.81 14.63
N VAL A 241 -12.35 1.01 14.75
CA VAL A 241 -11.25 1.24 15.71
C VAL A 241 -10.67 2.63 15.50
N ARG A 242 -10.33 2.99 14.26
CA ARG A 242 -9.78 4.32 13.94
C ARG A 242 -10.77 5.45 14.18
N MET A 243 -12.05 5.25 13.91
CA MET A 243 -13.06 6.27 14.20
C MET A 243 -13.19 6.55 15.70
N PHE A 244 -13.10 5.53 16.55
CA PHE A 244 -13.07 5.73 18.00
C PHE A 244 -11.80 6.44 18.49
N ILE A 245 -10.68 6.24 17.81
CA ILE A 245 -9.43 6.96 18.09
C ILE A 245 -9.51 8.44 17.68
N LEU A 246 -9.97 8.71 16.47
CA LEU A 246 -9.89 10.04 15.85
C LEU A 246 -11.03 10.98 16.25
N PHE A 247 -12.21 10.44 16.60
CA PHE A 247 -13.43 11.24 16.80
C PHE A 247 -14.11 10.97 18.16
N PRO A 248 -13.52 11.41 19.29
CA PRO A 248 -14.13 11.27 20.62
C PRO A 248 -15.55 11.85 20.73
N GLU A 249 -15.89 12.84 19.90
CA GLU A 249 -17.23 13.44 19.86
C GLU A 249 -18.35 12.45 19.51
N ILE A 250 -18.02 11.28 18.93
CA ILE A 250 -18.96 10.18 18.65
C ILE A 250 -19.71 9.73 19.92
N LEU A 251 -19.09 9.85 21.10
CA LEU A 251 -19.75 9.55 22.39
C LEU A 251 -20.81 10.58 22.80
N SER A 252 -20.83 11.77 22.21
CA SER A 252 -21.76 12.82 22.62
C SER A 252 -23.23 12.48 22.32
N ASN A 253 -24.15 13.14 23.01
CA ASN A 253 -25.59 13.02 22.73
C ASN A 253 -26.07 13.95 21.60
N LYS A 254 -25.17 14.73 20.98
CA LYS A 254 -25.51 15.68 19.91
C LYS A 254 -25.72 14.93 18.58
N SER A 255 -26.92 14.36 18.43
CA SER A 255 -27.27 13.43 17.36
C SER A 255 -27.05 13.96 15.93
N GLN A 256 -27.16 15.27 15.71
CA GLN A 256 -27.16 15.86 14.37
C GLN A 256 -25.75 16.13 13.80
N SER A 257 -24.70 16.18 14.63
CA SER A 257 -23.37 16.62 14.17
C SER A 257 -22.22 15.71 14.56
N LYS A 258 -22.40 14.82 15.54
CA LYS A 258 -21.28 14.05 16.12
C LYS A 258 -20.59 13.07 15.15
N TYR A 259 -21.26 12.66 14.09
CA TYR A 259 -20.69 11.78 13.07
C TYR A 259 -20.15 12.53 11.84
N LYS A 260 -20.32 13.85 11.75
CA LYS A 260 -19.97 14.60 10.53
C LYS A 260 -18.49 14.48 10.18
N ARG A 261 -17.61 14.66 11.17
CA ARG A 261 -16.16 14.54 10.98
C ARG A 261 -15.76 13.12 10.59
N ALA A 262 -16.33 12.12 11.27
CA ALA A 262 -16.10 10.71 10.93
C ALA A 262 -16.54 10.36 9.50
N VAL A 263 -17.71 10.85 9.05
CA VAL A 263 -18.20 10.63 7.67
C VAL A 263 -17.33 11.36 6.64
N LEU A 264 -16.88 12.59 6.93
CA LEU A 264 -15.97 13.33 6.06
C LEU A 264 -14.61 12.63 5.93
N TRP A 265 -14.05 12.14 7.04
CA TRP A 265 -12.82 11.34 7.04
C TRP A 265 -12.99 10.02 6.27
N LEU A 266 -14.10 9.32 6.48
CA LEU A 266 -14.43 8.09 5.75
C LEU A 266 -14.47 8.33 4.23
N CYS A 267 -15.08 9.43 3.80
CA CYS A 267 -15.15 9.80 2.38
C CYS A 267 -13.77 10.23 1.83
N SER A 268 -13.07 11.12 2.51
CA SER A 268 -11.83 11.74 2.01
C SER A 268 -10.60 10.84 2.12
N ARG A 269 -10.44 10.08 3.20
CA ARG A 269 -9.27 9.24 3.48
C ARG A 269 -9.45 7.79 3.06
N ARG A 270 -10.68 7.28 3.10
CA ARG A 270 -10.98 5.86 2.81
C ARG A 270 -11.80 5.65 1.55
N ALA A 271 -12.23 6.72 0.87
CA ALA A 271 -13.12 6.65 -0.29
C ALA A 271 -14.37 5.81 -0.01
N LEU A 272 -14.94 5.97 1.19
CA LEU A 272 -16.11 5.23 1.66
C LEU A 272 -17.26 6.18 2.03
N ILE A 273 -18.48 5.77 1.71
CA ILE A 273 -19.71 6.46 2.14
C ILE A 273 -20.56 5.53 3.00
N CYS A 274 -21.30 6.12 3.93
CA CYS A 274 -22.20 5.38 4.80
C CYS A 274 -23.46 6.23 5.07
N SER A 275 -24.60 5.75 4.57
CA SER A 275 -25.89 6.40 4.79
C SER A 275 -26.42 6.20 6.22
N ASN A 276 -25.97 5.14 6.89
CA ASN A 276 -26.46 4.70 8.20
C ASN A 276 -25.34 4.62 9.25
N ILE A 277 -24.39 5.57 9.23
CA ILE A 277 -23.19 5.56 10.09
C ILE A 277 -23.50 5.35 11.58
N ARG A 278 -24.62 5.94 12.05
CA ARG A 278 -25.08 5.80 13.44
C ARG A 278 -25.24 4.34 13.87
N ASP A 279 -25.74 3.49 12.98
CA ASP A 279 -26.12 2.12 13.33
C ASP A 279 -24.89 1.26 13.66
N PHE A 280 -23.72 1.58 13.11
CA PHE A 280 -22.45 0.96 13.48
C PHE A 280 -22.03 1.21 14.93
N PHE A 281 -22.49 2.32 15.51
CA PHE A 281 -22.09 2.73 16.86
C PHE A 281 -23.20 2.51 17.90
N THR A 282 -24.47 2.65 17.53
CA THR A 282 -25.57 2.71 18.51
C THR A 282 -26.71 1.73 18.26
N SER A 283 -26.63 0.84 17.25
CA SER A 283 -27.67 -0.18 17.02
C SER A 283 -27.78 -1.13 18.21
N GLY A 284 -28.99 -1.31 18.76
CA GLY A 284 -29.23 -2.12 19.96
C GLY A 284 -29.68 -1.33 21.19
N GLY A 285 -29.64 0.01 21.14
CA GLY A 285 -30.25 0.84 22.17
C GLY A 285 -29.37 1.01 23.42
N LYS A 286 -29.77 0.41 24.54
CA LYS A 286 -29.07 0.51 25.83
C LYS A 286 -28.80 -0.88 26.41
N VAL A 287 -27.67 -1.02 27.09
CA VAL A 287 -27.22 -2.26 27.73
C VAL A 287 -27.10 -2.08 29.24
N SER A 288 -27.41 -3.11 30.01
CA SER A 288 -27.27 -3.12 31.48
C SER A 288 -25.96 -3.74 31.97
N LYS A 289 -25.22 -4.41 31.08
CA LYS A 289 -23.96 -5.12 31.39
C LYS A 289 -22.99 -4.95 30.23
N ILE A 290 -21.73 -4.64 30.54
CA ILE A 290 -20.60 -4.59 29.61
C ILE A 290 -19.47 -5.34 30.31
N GLY A 291 -18.84 -6.32 29.66
CA GLY A 291 -17.87 -7.20 30.30
C GLY A 291 -18.41 -7.85 31.59
N ASN A 292 -17.67 -7.73 32.68
CA ASN A 292 -18.03 -8.08 34.05
C ASN A 292 -18.76 -6.95 34.81
N CYS A 293 -18.78 -5.73 34.28
CA CYS A 293 -19.42 -4.58 34.90
C CYS A 293 -20.94 -4.55 34.70
N GLN A 294 -21.68 -4.49 35.82
CA GLN A 294 -23.15 -4.37 35.83
C GLN A 294 -23.56 -2.94 36.20
N PHE A 295 -24.30 -2.28 35.29
CA PHE A 295 -24.75 -0.90 35.49
C PHE A 295 -26.10 -0.85 36.21
N LYS A 296 -26.21 0.06 37.19
CA LYS A 296 -27.47 0.33 37.92
C LYS A 296 -28.58 0.88 37.01
N SER A 297 -28.20 1.53 35.93
CA SER A 297 -29.12 2.05 34.91
C SER A 297 -28.54 1.74 33.52
N PRO A 298 -29.38 1.34 32.55
CA PRO A 298 -28.89 0.96 31.22
C PRO A 298 -28.11 2.11 30.57
N VAL A 299 -26.90 1.79 30.09
CA VAL A 299 -25.99 2.72 29.42
C VAL A 299 -26.11 2.58 27.90
N PRO A 300 -25.75 3.61 27.10
CA PRO A 300 -25.86 3.54 25.65
C PRO A 300 -25.00 2.42 25.05
N GLN A 301 -25.51 1.75 24.01
CA GLN A 301 -24.80 0.66 23.30
C GLN A 301 -23.38 1.03 22.84
N ILE A 302 -23.14 2.31 22.55
CA ILE A 302 -21.84 2.79 22.07
C ILE A 302 -20.70 2.48 23.03
N LEU A 303 -20.97 2.40 24.34
CA LEU A 303 -19.97 1.98 25.32
C LEU A 303 -19.65 0.49 25.20
N SER A 304 -20.64 -0.35 24.89
CA SER A 304 -20.40 -1.76 24.60
C SER A 304 -19.53 -1.91 23.36
N ARG A 305 -19.81 -1.13 22.29
CA ARG A 305 -19.01 -1.16 21.06
C ARG A 305 -17.58 -0.69 21.29
N LEU A 306 -17.40 0.36 22.10
CA LEU A 306 -16.08 0.83 22.50
C LEU A 306 -15.32 -0.25 23.28
N TYR A 307 -15.99 -0.92 24.22
CA TYR A 307 -15.43 -2.01 25.00
C TYR A 307 -15.04 -3.21 24.13
N ASP A 308 -15.88 -3.61 23.17
CA ASP A 308 -15.59 -4.72 22.25
C ASP A 308 -14.33 -4.45 21.39
N LEU A 309 -13.98 -3.17 21.15
CA LEU A 309 -12.84 -2.75 20.34
C LEU A 309 -11.63 -2.28 21.16
N LYS A 310 -11.68 -2.38 22.50
CA LYS A 310 -10.72 -1.72 23.39
C LYS A 310 -9.27 -2.19 23.18
N ASP A 311 -9.07 -3.48 22.96
CA ASP A 311 -7.74 -4.08 22.86
C ASP A 311 -7.03 -3.61 21.59
N ASP A 312 -7.76 -3.56 20.47
CA ASP A 312 -7.24 -3.07 19.19
C ASP A 312 -7.01 -1.55 19.20
N ILE A 313 -7.88 -0.79 19.87
CA ILE A 313 -7.67 0.64 20.09
C ILE A 313 -6.36 0.87 20.87
N VAL A 314 -6.17 0.15 21.98
CA VAL A 314 -4.95 0.28 22.79
C VAL A 314 -3.71 -0.18 22.01
N TYR A 315 -3.81 -1.28 21.27
CA TYR A 315 -2.73 -1.76 20.42
C TYR A 315 -2.30 -0.71 19.40
N LEU A 316 -3.26 -0.14 18.67
CA LEU A 316 -3.00 0.81 17.60
C LEU A 316 -2.54 2.18 18.13
N LEU A 317 -2.97 2.60 19.31
CA LEU A 317 -2.44 3.81 19.98
C LEU A 317 -0.98 3.65 20.43
N ASN A 318 -0.58 2.44 20.85
CA ASN A 318 0.80 2.15 21.26
C ASN A 318 1.72 1.86 20.05
N ASN A 319 1.16 1.35 18.95
CA ASN A 319 1.89 0.97 17.73
C ASN A 319 1.21 1.59 16.50
N PRO A 320 1.15 2.93 16.38
CA PRO A 320 0.44 3.58 15.30
C PRO A 320 1.15 3.34 13.96
N ASP A 321 0.38 3.02 12.92
CA ASP A 321 0.88 3.09 11.56
C ASP A 321 1.01 4.54 11.07
N GLU A 322 1.76 4.73 9.99
CA GLU A 322 2.03 6.03 9.38
C GLU A 322 0.73 6.80 9.07
N SER A 323 -0.29 6.10 8.54
CA SER A 323 -1.58 6.71 8.23
C SER A 323 -2.29 7.25 9.47
N LEU A 324 -2.22 6.55 10.61
CA LEU A 324 -2.84 7.03 11.85
C LEU A 324 -2.06 8.19 12.46
N VAL A 325 -0.73 8.19 12.36
CA VAL A 325 0.10 9.31 12.82
C VAL A 325 -0.28 10.60 12.08
N ASP A 326 -0.42 10.53 10.75
CA ASP A 326 -0.86 11.65 9.92
C ASP A 326 -2.28 12.11 10.28
N ASP A 327 -3.21 11.17 10.41
CA ASP A 327 -4.60 11.47 10.80
C ASP A 327 -4.66 12.16 12.19
N ILE A 328 -3.89 11.68 13.17
CA ILE A 328 -3.81 12.29 14.50
C ILE A 328 -3.25 13.72 14.42
N GLY A 329 -2.14 13.90 13.70
CA GLY A 329 -1.48 15.21 13.55
C GLY A 329 -2.40 16.28 12.95
N GLU A 330 -3.33 15.90 12.07
CA GLU A 330 -4.27 16.83 11.44
C GLU A 330 -5.59 16.98 12.20
N LEU A 331 -6.10 15.90 12.81
CA LEU A 331 -7.47 15.84 13.33
C LEU A 331 -7.55 16.03 14.84
N TRP A 332 -6.48 15.75 15.58
CA TRP A 332 -6.44 16.08 17.00
C TRP A 332 -6.16 17.56 17.19
N THR A 333 -6.70 18.11 18.27
CA THR A 333 -6.49 19.53 18.63
C THR A 333 -5.22 19.74 19.45
N ILE A 334 -4.45 18.66 19.69
CA ILE A 334 -3.29 18.62 20.57
C ILE A 334 -2.15 18.00 19.78
N GLU A 335 -1.04 18.71 19.66
CA GLU A 335 0.21 18.13 19.17
C GLU A 335 0.76 17.18 20.24
N CYS A 336 1.03 15.94 19.85
CA CYS A 336 1.38 14.88 20.77
C CYS A 336 2.45 13.98 20.15
N ASN A 337 3.46 13.61 20.94
CA ASN A 337 4.38 12.55 20.55
C ASN A 337 3.67 11.18 20.62
N PRO A 338 3.91 10.24 19.68
CA PRO A 338 3.29 8.92 19.69
C PRO A 338 3.31 8.16 21.02
N VAL A 339 4.36 8.33 21.83
CA VAL A 339 4.47 7.71 23.17
C VAL A 339 3.33 8.12 24.11
N TYR A 340 2.70 9.27 23.90
CA TYR A 340 1.61 9.78 24.74
C TYR A 340 0.22 9.65 24.11
N TYR A 341 0.08 9.01 22.94
CA TYR A 341 -1.22 8.88 22.26
C TYR A 341 -2.27 8.19 23.13
N LYS A 342 -1.93 7.08 23.79
CA LYS A 342 -2.87 6.38 24.68
C LYS A 342 -3.36 7.31 25.79
N THR A 343 -2.45 7.95 26.52
CA THR A 343 -2.79 8.81 27.65
C THR A 343 -3.64 10.01 27.21
N ASN A 344 -3.29 10.65 26.10
CA ASN A 344 -4.05 11.79 25.59
C ASN A 344 -5.42 11.38 25.04
N TRP A 345 -5.51 10.23 24.36
CA TRP A 345 -6.78 9.69 23.91
C TRP A 345 -7.72 9.40 25.09
N VAL A 346 -7.22 8.75 26.16
CA VAL A 346 -7.99 8.51 27.39
C VAL A 346 -8.52 9.83 27.97
N ALA A 347 -7.66 10.85 28.07
CA ALA A 347 -8.07 12.16 28.56
C ALA A 347 -9.15 12.83 27.69
N MET A 348 -9.02 12.75 26.36
CA MET A 348 -10.01 13.27 25.41
C MET A 348 -11.35 12.54 25.54
N MET A 349 -11.33 11.21 25.60
CA MET A 349 -12.54 10.40 25.77
C MET A 349 -13.20 10.65 27.13
N GLN A 350 -12.42 10.75 28.20
CA GLN A 350 -12.95 11.06 29.54
C GLN A 350 -13.60 12.45 29.58
N ASN A 351 -12.96 13.46 28.97
CA ASN A 351 -13.53 14.80 28.84
C ASN A 351 -14.86 14.77 28.06
N MET A 352 -14.96 13.93 27.04
CA MET A 352 -16.20 13.74 26.28
C MET A 352 -17.29 13.05 27.11
N CYS A 353 -16.98 12.03 27.89
CA CYS A 353 -17.92 11.40 28.83
C CYS A 353 -18.43 12.40 29.86
N ASN A 354 -17.54 13.16 30.49
CA ASN A 354 -17.88 14.16 31.51
C ASN A 354 -18.83 15.25 30.98
N LYS A 355 -18.69 15.61 29.69
CA LYS A 355 -19.54 16.61 29.02
C LYS A 355 -20.83 16.03 28.44
N THR A 356 -21.03 14.71 28.50
CA THR A 356 -22.16 14.04 27.88
C THR A 356 -23.17 13.59 28.94
N PRO A 357 -24.41 14.11 28.90
CA PRO A 357 -25.44 13.73 29.86
C PRO A 357 -25.68 12.22 29.93
N GLY A 358 -25.65 11.64 31.12
CA GLY A 358 -25.80 10.21 31.36
C GLY A 358 -24.53 9.37 31.21
N LEU A 359 -23.38 9.98 30.89
CA LEU A 359 -22.06 9.34 30.85
C LEU A 359 -21.09 9.91 31.89
N GLU A 360 -21.52 10.81 32.77
CA GLU A 360 -20.65 11.57 33.67
C GLU A 360 -19.92 10.68 34.68
N ASN A 361 -20.53 9.57 35.07
CA ASN A 361 -19.97 8.61 36.01
C ASN A 361 -19.16 7.49 35.33
N ILE A 362 -19.01 7.55 34.00
CA ILE A 362 -18.25 6.55 33.24
C ILE A 362 -16.78 6.93 33.27
N LYS A 363 -15.95 6.03 33.78
CA LYS A 363 -14.50 6.14 33.74
C LYS A 363 -13.97 5.33 32.56
N ILE A 364 -13.28 6.00 31.65
CA ILE A 364 -12.70 5.36 30.46
C ILE A 364 -11.54 4.44 30.84
N GLU A 365 -10.75 4.78 31.87
CA GLU A 365 -9.67 3.92 32.36
C GLU A 365 -10.20 2.55 32.83
N ASP A 366 -11.24 2.55 33.68
CA ASP A 366 -11.90 1.32 34.14
C ASP A 366 -12.42 0.46 32.97
N LEU A 367 -12.90 1.09 31.89
CA LEU A 367 -13.38 0.39 30.68
C LEU A 367 -12.25 -0.38 30.00
N LEU A 368 -11.05 0.20 29.95
CA LEU A 368 -9.88 -0.41 29.30
C LEU A 368 -9.25 -1.52 30.16
N GLU A 369 -9.37 -1.45 31.48
CA GLU A 369 -8.65 -2.35 32.39
C GLU A 369 -9.54 -3.41 33.05
N GLU A 370 -10.72 -3.03 33.54
CA GLU A 370 -11.46 -3.80 34.56
C GLU A 370 -12.87 -4.22 34.14
N TRP A 371 -13.44 -3.61 33.09
CA TRP A 371 -14.85 -3.79 32.77
C TRP A 371 -15.25 -5.16 32.28
#